data_AF-A0A7X6UKA1-F1
#
_entry.id   AF-A0A7X6UKA1-F1
#
_cell.length_a   1.000
_cell.length_b   1.000
_cell.length_c   1.000
_cell.angle_alpha   90.00
_cell.angle_beta   90.00
_cell.angle_gamma   90.00
#
_symmetry.space_group_name_H-M   'P 1'
#
loop_
_entity.id
_entity.type
_entity.pdbx_description
1 polymer ?
#
loop_
_entity_poly.entity_id
_entity_poly.type
_entity_poly.pdbx_seq_one_letter_code
_entity_poly.pdbx_strand_id
1 'polypeptide(L)' 'EIIAQTLRMLGQGVKVAVEIAVMSLDAGLIPYGEDIISIGGSSRGADAAIVIRPAHSNHIFDTEIREIIAMPRKKKADK' A
#
# COMPACT_ATOMS: atom_id res chain seq x y z
N GLU A 1 0.40 0.28 14.21
CA GLU A 1 -0.06 1.69 14.24
C GLU A 1 0.92 2.69 13.64
N ILE A 2 2.17 2.78 14.11
CA ILE A 2 3.14 3.79 13.62
C ILE A 2 3.35 3.70 12.10
N ILE A 3 3.67 2.52 11.56
CA ILE A 3 3.88 2.31 10.12
C ILE A 3 2.64 2.76 9.32
N ALA A 4 1.45 2.37 9.76
CA ALA A 4 0.20 2.79 9.13
C ALA A 4 0.03 4.31 9.17
N GLN A 5 0.32 4.98 10.29
CA GLN A 5 0.25 6.44 10.39
C GLN A 5 1.30 7.14 9.53
N THR A 6 2.51 6.60 9.42
CA THR A 6 3.55 7.08 8.52
C THR A 6 3.11 6.98 7.06
N LEU A 7 2.57 5.83 6.64
CA LEU A 7 2.06 5.66 5.28
C LEU A 7 0.86 6.58 4.98
N ARG A 8 0.03 6.89 5.98
CA ARG A 8 -1.07 7.88 5.82
C ARG A 8 -0.58 9.28 5.46
N MET A 9 0.71 9.60 5.65
CA MET A 9 1.31 10.84 5.12
C MET A 9 1.23 10.88 3.58
N LEU A 10 1.25 9.72 2.91
CA LEU A 10 1.03 9.56 1.47
C LEU A 10 -0.45 9.38 1.10
N GLY A 11 -1.37 9.36 2.07
CA GLY A 11 -2.81 9.16 1.88
C GLY A 11 -3.32 7.82 2.40
N GLN A 12 -4.64 7.70 2.60
CA GLN A 12 -5.25 6.45 3.05
C GLN A 12 -5.08 5.34 2.03
N GLY A 13 -5.33 5.63 0.74
CA GLY A 13 -5.19 4.64 -0.32
C GLY A 13 -3.81 4.02 -0.41
N VAL A 14 -2.74 4.81 -0.30
CA VAL A 14 -1.36 4.29 -0.35
C VAL A 14 -1.08 3.37 0.85
N LYS A 15 -1.48 3.79 2.05
CA LYS A 15 -1.39 2.95 3.24
C LYS A 15 -2.13 1.62 3.05
N VAL A 16 -3.36 1.66 2.53
CA VAL A 16 -4.16 0.46 2.29
C VAL A 16 -3.50 -0.43 1.25
N ALA A 17 -3.00 0.14 0.15
CA ALA A 17 -2.33 -0.61 -0.91
C ALA A 17 -1.09 -1.37 -0.39
N VAL A 18 -0.31 -0.78 0.52
CA VAL A 18 0.82 -1.47 1.16
C VAL A 18 0.35 -2.61 2.06
N GLU A 19 -0.64 -2.35 2.93
CA GLU A 19 -1.14 -3.37 3.88
C GLU A 19 -1.73 -4.58 3.15
N ILE A 20 -2.57 -4.37 2.13
CA ILE A 20 -3.19 -5.48 1.42
C ILE A 20 -2.16 -6.29 0.62
N ALA A 21 -1.11 -5.66 0.07
CA ALA A 21 -0.05 -6.38 -0.63
C ALA A 21 0.70 -7.33 0.31
N VAL A 22 1.03 -6.86 1.52
CA VAL A 22 1.67 -7.68 2.55
C VAL A 22 0.74 -8.80 3.04
N MET A 23 -0.53 -8.49 3.28
CA MET A 23 -1.52 -9.49 3.68
C MET A 23 -1.75 -10.56 2.61
N SER A 24 -1.80 -10.16 1.34
CA SER A 24 -1.92 -11.08 0.21
C SER A 24 -0.70 -11.99 0.09
N LEU A 25 0.51 -11.46 0.33
CA LEU A 25 1.73 -12.27 0.35
C LEU A 25 1.75 -13.25 1.52
N ASP A 26 1.41 -12.80 2.72
CA ASP A 26 1.33 -13.65 3.92
C ASP A 26 0.29 -14.77 3.77
N ALA A 27 -0.79 -14.51 3.04
CA ALA A 27 -1.81 -15.50 2.70
C ALA A 27 -1.39 -16.45 1.55
N GLY A 28 -0.23 -16.24 0.93
CA GLY A 28 0.24 -17.04 -0.21
C GLY A 28 -0.56 -16.82 -1.51
N LEU A 29 -1.23 -15.68 -1.65
CA LEU A 29 -2.10 -15.37 -2.80
C LEU A 29 -1.38 -14.68 -3.96
N ILE A 30 -0.17 -14.18 -3.72
CA ILE A 30 0.69 -13.52 -4.72
C ILE A 30 2.12 -14.07 -4.62
N PRO A 31 2.91 -14.02 -5.70
CA PRO A 31 4.28 -14.52 -5.70
C PRO A 31 5.21 -13.72 -4.77
N TYR A 32 6.12 -14.44 -4.11
CA TYR A 32 7.18 -13.83 -3.30
C TYR A 32 8.33 -13.34 -4.20
N GLY A 33 8.86 -12.15 -3.91
CA GLY A 33 10.02 -11.58 -4.60
C GLY A 33 9.72 -10.95 -5.96
N GLU A 34 8.45 -10.89 -6.37
CA GLU A 34 8.00 -10.27 -7.61
C GLU A 34 7.35 -8.91 -7.35
N ASP A 35 7.46 -8.01 -8.34
CA ASP A 35 6.76 -6.73 -8.31
C ASP A 35 5.30 -6.94 -8.72
N ILE A 36 4.37 -6.36 -7.96
CA ILE A 36 2.94 -6.41 -8.25
C ILE A 36 2.35 -5.00 -8.24
N ILE A 37 1.17 -4.85 -8.84
CA ILE A 37 0.36 -3.64 -8.68
C ILE A 37 -0.62 -3.86 -7.53
N SER A 38 -0.59 -2.94 -6.56
CA SER A 38 -1.54 -2.90 -5.46
C SER A 38 -2.39 -1.64 -5.52
N ILE A 39 -3.70 -1.79 -5.31
CA ILE A 39 -4.69 -0.72 -5.45
C ILE A 39 -5.43 -0.55 -4.13
N GLY A 40 -5.43 0.67 -3.60
CA GLY A 40 -6.08 1.04 -2.36
C GLY A 40 -7.00 2.25 -2.50
N GLY A 41 -7.81 2.51 -1.48
CA GLY A 41 -8.76 3.62 -1.46
C GLY A 41 -8.92 4.29 -0.10
N SER A 42 -9.56 5.45 -0.11
CA SER A 42 -9.94 6.20 1.09
C SER A 42 -11.42 5.98 1.42
N SER A 43 -11.72 5.23 2.49
CA SER A 43 -13.09 4.89 2.95
C SER A 43 -13.87 3.99 1.98
N ARG A 44 -14.09 4.42 0.74
CA ARG A 44 -14.78 3.67 -0.33
C ARG A 44 -14.07 3.90 -1.67
N GLY A 45 -14.26 2.97 -2.60
CA GLY A 45 -13.65 3.03 -3.93
C GLY A 45 -12.13 2.84 -3.89
N ALA A 46 -11.46 3.29 -4.94
CA ALA A 46 -10.01 3.26 -5.08
C ALA A 46 -9.51 4.64 -5.54
N ASP A 47 -8.45 5.13 -4.91
CA ASP A 47 -7.87 6.44 -5.19
C ASP A 47 -6.33 6.43 -5.24
N ALA A 48 -5.71 5.28 -4.98
CA ALA A 48 -4.27 5.08 -5.07
C ALA A 48 -3.93 3.74 -5.74
N ALA A 49 -2.87 3.74 -6.54
CA ALA A 49 -2.28 2.55 -7.14
C ALA A 49 -0.76 2.67 -7.09
N ILE A 50 -0.09 1.59 -6.69
CA ILE A 50 1.37 1.53 -6.54
C ILE A 50 1.91 0.24 -7.17
N VAL A 51 3.13 0.31 -7.68
CA VAL A 51 3.96 -0.88 -7.94
C VAL A 51 4.74 -1.15 -6.65
N ILE A 52 4.67 -2.37 -6.14
CA ILE A 52 5.25 -2.75 -4.85
C ILE A 52 5.85 -4.15 -4.91
N ARG A 53 7.00 -4.33 -4.25
CA ARG A 53 7.53 -5.66 -3.89
C ARG A 53 7.25 -5.89 -2.41
N PRO A 54 6.18 -6.63 -2.05
CA PRO A 54 5.88 -6.90 -0.65
C PRO A 54 6.88 -7.88 -0.06
N ALA A 55 7.16 -7.72 1.23
CA ALA A 55 7.79 -8.72 2.07
C ALA A 55 6.80 -9.20 3.13
N HIS A 56 7.09 -10.34 3.77
CA HIS A 56 6.23 -10.86 4.84
C HIS A 56 6.10 -9.86 5.99
N SER A 57 4.96 -9.87 6.70
CA SER A 57 4.70 -8.88 7.76
C SER A 57 5.74 -8.84 8.88
N ASN A 58 6.39 -9.97 9.19
CA ASN A 58 7.51 -10.03 10.13
C ASN A 58 8.82 -9.40 9.61
N HIS A 59 8.91 -9.15 8.30
CA HIS A 59 10.01 -8.49 7.59
C HIS A 59 9.50 -7.26 6.83
N ILE A 60 8.52 -6.54 7.39
CA ILE A 60 7.84 -5.42 6.71
C ILE A 60 8.79 -4.34 6.17
N PHE A 61 9.95 -4.14 6.80
CA PHE A 61 10.93 -3.15 6.36
C PHE A 61 11.65 -3.52 5.05
N ASP A 62 11.55 -4.78 4.62
CA ASP A 62 12.04 -5.24 3.32
C ASP A 62 11.00 -5.01 2.20
N THR A 63 9.80 -4.53 2.54
CA THR A 63 8.80 -4.13 1.56
C THR A 63 9.23 -2.85 0.86
N GLU A 64 9.21 -2.86 -0.47
CA GLU A 64 9.66 -1.73 -1.28
C GLU A 64 8.54 -1.22 -2.19
N ILE A 65 8.17 0.05 -2.05
CA ILE A 65 7.30 0.74 -2.99
C ILE A 65 8.16 1.17 -4.18
N ARG A 66 8.01 0.49 -5.32
CA ARG A 66 8.78 0.75 -6.54
C ARG A 66 8.35 2.05 -7.20
N GLU A 67 7.05 2.21 -7.38
CA GLU A 67 6.46 3.31 -8.13
C GLU A 67 5.10 3.68 -7.56
N ILE A 68 4.75 4.97 -7.64
CA ILE A 68 3.40 5.46 -7.35
C ILE A 68 2.76 5.82 -8.69
N ILE A 69 1.80 5.00 -9.13
CA ILE A 69 1.08 5.19 -10.40
C ILE A 69 0.08 6.35 -10.26
N ALA A 70 -0.71 6.32 -9.18
CA ALA A 70 -1.69 7.34 -8.87
C ALA A 70 -1.83 7.49 -7.36
N MET A 71 -2.01 8.72 -6.91
CA MET A 71 -2.42 9.03 -5.54
C MET A 71 -3.12 10.38 -5.49
N PRO A 72 -4.02 10.64 -4.51
CA PRO A 72 -4.69 11.92 -4.40
C PRO A 72 -3.67 13.03 -4.11
N ARG A 73 -3.79 14.20 -4.74
CA ARG A 73 -2.93 15.36 -4.40
C ARG A 73 -3.25 15.90 -3.00
N LYS A 74 -4.55 16.00 -2.68
CA LYS A 74 -5.04 16.34 -1.34
C LYS A 74 -5.35 15.05 -0.58
N LYS A 75 -4.63 14.78 0.51
CA LYS A 75 -4.73 13.52 1.27
C LYS A 75 -5.90 13.48 2.25
N LYS A 76 -6.48 14.64 2.54
CA LYS A 76 -7.67 14.82 3.36
C LYS A 76 -8.71 15.49 2.49
N ALA A 77 -9.97 15.08 2.62
CA ALA A 77 -11.08 15.85 2.07
C ALA A 77 -11.02 17.26 2.69
N ASP A 78 -11.26 18.28 1.87
CA ASP A 78 -11.55 19.61 2.40
C ASP A 78 -12.80 19.44 3.27
N LYS A 79 -12.70 19.76 4.56
CA LYS A 79 -13.85 19.80 5.45
C LYS A 79 -14.71 21.01 5.12
#